data_AF-A0A0G0Q040-F1
#
_entry.id   AF-A0A0G0Q040-F1
#
_cell.length_a   1.000
_cell.length_b   1.000
_cell.length_c   1.000
_cell.angle_alpha   90.00
_cell.angle_beta   90.00
_cell.angle_gamma   90.00
#
_symmetry.space_group_name_H-M   'P 1'
#
loop_
_entity.id
_entity.type
_entity.pdbx_description
1 polymer ?
#
loop_
_entity_poly.entity_id
_entity_poly.type
_entity_poly.pdbx_seq_one_letter_code
_entity_poly.pdbx_strand_id
1 'polypeptide(L)' 'MNKPQIKPKTEQELVNDFIKVYSELCEKHGFQIIVTPTWKARDDGTFSLVQQSSVGRLPKL' A
#
# COMPACT_ATOMS: atom_id res chain seq x y z
N MET A 1 41.61 -3.70 -7.38
CA MET A 1 40.18 -3.83 -7.73
C MET A 1 39.36 -3.04 -6.72
N ASN A 2 38.83 -1.88 -7.10
CA ASN A 2 37.95 -1.10 -6.21
C ASN A 2 36.57 -1.77 -6.21
N LYS A 3 36.18 -2.35 -5.07
CA LYS A 3 34.81 -2.86 -4.89
C LYS A 3 33.85 -1.67 -4.98
N PRO A 4 32.78 -1.72 -5.79
CA PRO A 4 31.79 -0.65 -5.82
C PRO A 4 31.16 -0.54 -4.42
N GLN A 5 31.31 0.62 -3.79
CA GLN A 5 30.58 0.96 -2.58
C GLN A 5 29.12 1.19 -2.99
N ILE A 6 28.28 0.18 -2.77
CA ILE A 6 26.83 0.30 -2.91
C ILE A 6 26.41 1.25 -1.80
N LYS A 7 26.09 2.50 -2.15
CA LYS A 7 25.48 3.43 -1.20
C LYS A 7 24.13 2.86 -0.78
N PRO A 8 23.81 2.84 0.53
CA PRO A 8 22.49 2.44 0.97
C PRO A 8 21.46 3.38 0.35
N LYS A 9 20.34 2.82 -0.09
CA LYS A 9 19.21 3.57 -0.62
C LYS A 9 18.63 4.48 0.46
N THR A 10 18.21 5.66 0.05
CA THR A 10 17.41 6.58 0.86
C THR A 10 16.01 6.01 1.09
N GLU A 11 15.32 6.49 2.12
CA GLU A 11 13.94 6.08 2.41
C GLU A 11 13.00 6.35 1.23
N GLN A 12 13.18 7.48 0.54
CA GLN A 12 12.39 7.82 -0.64
C GLN A 12 12.59 6.82 -1.80
N GLU A 13 13.82 6.35 -2.01
CA GLU A 13 14.10 5.34 -3.04
C GLU A 13 13.45 4.00 -2.69
N LEU A 14 13.46 3.61 -1.41
CA LEU A 14 12.78 2.39 -0.94
C LEU A 14 11.26 2.47 -1.13
N VAL A 15 10.66 3.64 -0.86
CA VAL A 15 9.22 3.88 -1.09
C VAL A 15 8.89 3.77 -2.58
N ASN A 16 9.71 4.36 -3.45
CA ASN A 16 9.49 4.29 -4.89
C ASN A 16 9.60 2.85 -5.42
N ASP A 17 10.59 2.09 -4.94
CA ASP A 17 10.74 0.68 -5.28
C ASP A 17 9.52 -0.14 -4.84
N PHE A 18 9.02 0.11 -3.63
CA PHE A 18 7.83 -0.56 -3.11
C PHE A 18 6.59 -0.28 -3.98
N ILE A 19 6.36 1.00 -4.31
CA ILE A 19 5.24 1.41 -5.17
C ILE A 19 5.32 0.70 -6.51
N LYS A 20 6.52 0.63 -7.11
CA LYS A 20 6.72 -0.04 -8.40
C LYS A 20 6.34 -1.53 -8.33
N VAL A 21 6.89 -2.26 -7.36
CA VAL A 21 6.62 -3.69 -7.19
C VAL A 21 5.14 -3.95 -6.92
N TYR A 22 4.51 -3.09 -6.11
CA TYR A 22 3.08 -3.19 -5.82
C TYR A 22 2.22 -2.96 -7.06
N SER A 23 2.53 -1.95 -7.88
CA SER A 23 1.82 -1.69 -9.14
C SER A 23 1.89 -2.87 -10.10
N GLU A 24 3.08 -3.46 -10.28
CA GLU A 24 3.28 -4.67 -11.11
C GLU A 24 2.44 -5.85 -10.60
N LEU A 25 2.35 -6.03 -9.27
CA LEU A 25 1.51 -7.06 -8.67
C LEU A 25 0.02 -6.81 -8.95
N CYS A 26 -0.43 -5.56 -8.84
CA CYS A 26 -1.81 -5.19 -9.07
C CYS A 26 -2.24 -5.46 -10.51
N GLU A 27 -1.42 -5.08 -11.48
CA GLU A 27 -1.66 -5.32 -12.91
C GLU A 27 -1.67 -6.82 -13.23
N LYS A 28 -0.68 -7.56 -12.71
CA LYS A 28 -0.56 -9.00 -12.96
C LYS A 28 -1.78 -9.79 -12.48
N HIS A 29 -2.34 -9.43 -11.33
CA HIS A 29 -3.44 -10.17 -10.72
C HIS A 29 -4.82 -9.53 -10.96
N GLY A 30 -4.87 -8.27 -11.41
CA GLY A 30 -6.12 -7.52 -11.61
C GLY A 30 -6.82 -7.15 -10.30
N PHE A 31 -6.06 -7.04 -9.20
CA PHE A 31 -6.57 -6.70 -7.87
C PHE A 31 -5.72 -5.60 -7.23
N GLN A 32 -6.33 -4.83 -6.32
CA GLN A 32 -5.65 -3.80 -5.55
C GLN A 32 -6.16 -3.80 -4.10
N ILE A 33 -5.33 -3.31 -3.19
CA ILE A 33 -5.75 -2.98 -1.83
C ILE A 33 -6.50 -1.65 -1.87
N ILE A 34 -7.71 -1.63 -1.33
CA ILE A 34 -8.55 -0.44 -1.18
C ILE A 34 -8.67 -0.12 0.30
N VAL A 35 -8.43 1.14 0.66
CA VAL A 35 -8.59 1.63 2.02
C VAL A 35 -9.76 2.61 2.07
N THR A 36 -10.81 2.25 2.80
CA THR A 36 -12.04 3.05 2.90
C THR A 36 -12.24 3.50 4.35
N PRO A 37 -12.53 4.79 4.59
CA PRO A 37 -12.95 5.26 5.90
C PRO A 37 -14.30 4.63 6.28
N THR A 38 -14.40 4.07 7.48
CA THR A 38 -15.63 3.46 7.99
C THR A 38 -15.87 3.82 9.45
N TRP A 39 -17.13 3.91 9.85
CA TRP A 39 -17.50 4.14 11.25
C TRP A 39 -17.58 2.81 11.99
N LYS A 40 -16.72 2.62 12.98
CA LYS A 40 -16.73 1.46 13.88
C LYS A 40 -17.34 1.85 15.22
N ALA A 41 -18.36 1.10 15.64
CA ALA A 41 -18.96 1.25 16.96
C ALA A 41 -17.96 0.85 18.06
N ARG A 42 -18.07 1.49 19.22
CA ARG A 42 -17.27 1.24 20.42
C ARG A 42 -18.15 0.79 21.58
N ASP A 43 -17.50 0.22 22.59
CA ASP A 43 -18.16 -0.30 23.79
C ASP A 43 -18.80 0.80 24.65
N ASP A 44 -18.35 2.05 24.49
CA ASP A 44 -18.89 3.24 25.16
C ASP A 44 -20.10 3.87 24.42
N GLY A 45 -20.60 3.20 23.38
CA GLY A 45 -21.73 3.68 22.58
C GLY A 45 -21.38 4.77 21.56
N THR A 46 -20.10 5.16 21.45
CA THR A 46 -19.64 6.11 20.44
C THR A 46 -19.18 5.41 19.15
N PHE A 47 -18.89 6.20 18.12
CA PHE A 47 -18.32 5.71 16.87
C PHE A 47 -16.94 6.31 16.64
N SER A 48 -16.11 5.60 15.89
CA SER A 48 -14.89 6.19 15.36
C SER A 48 -14.59 5.83 13.94
N LEU A 49 -14.04 6.82 13.25
CA LEU A 49 -13.58 6.68 11.89
C LEU A 49 -12.30 5.85 11.90
N VAL A 50 -12.34 4.70 11.24
CA VAL A 50 -11.19 3.83 11.05
C VAL A 50 -10.96 3.61 9.56
N GLN A 51 -9.71 3.31 9.20
CA GLN A 51 -9.36 2.90 7.85
C GLN A 51 -9.54 1.39 7.73
N GLN A 52 -10.53 0.95 6.96
CA GLN A 52 -10.75 -0.45 6.68
C GLN A 52 -10.09 -0.81 5.34
N SER A 53 -9.16 -1.76 5.38
CA SER A 53 -8.54 -2.32 4.17
C SER A 53 -9.39 -3.46 3.60
N SER A 54 -9.41 -3.56 2.29
CA SER A 54 -10.07 -4.63 1.53
C SER A 54 -9.29 -4.91 0.24
N VAL A 55 -9.60 -6.02 -0.43
CA VAL A 55 -9.08 -6.31 -1.78
C VAL A 55 -10.20 -6.09 -2.78
N GLY A 56 -9.98 -5.19 -3.73
CA GLY A 56 -10.90 -4.90 -4.82
C GLY A 56 -10.31 -5.27 -6.18
N ARG A 57 -11.16 -5.36 -7.20
CA ARG A 57 -10.68 -5.49 -8.58
C ARG A 57 -10.06 -4.17 -9.05
N LEU A 58 -9.01 -4.27 -9.86
CA LEU A 58 -8.49 -3.12 -10.57
C LEU A 58 -9.57 -2.64 -11.58
N PRO A 59 -9.91 -1.34 -11.62
CA PRO A 59 -10.86 -0.81 -12.59
C PRO A 59 -10.35 -1.12 -14.01
N LYS A 60 -11.24 -1.62 -14.87
CA LYS A 60 -10.92 -1.68 -16.30
C LYS A 60 -10.92 -0.24 -16.81
N LEU A 61 -9.78 0.21 -17.32
CA LEU A 61 -9.68 1.45 -18.11
C LEU A 61 -10.60 1.39 -19.32
#